data_AF-A0A3L9ZZM8-F1
#
_entry.id   AF-A0A3L9ZZM8-F1
#
_cell.length_a   1.000
_cell.length_b   1.000
_cell.length_c   1.000
_cell.angle_alpha   90.00
_cell.angle_beta   90.00
_cell.angle_gamma   90.00
#
_symmetry.space_group_name_H-M   'P 1'
#
loop_
_entity.id
_entity.type
_entity.pdbx_description
1 polymer ?
#
loop_
_entity_poly.entity_id
_entity_poly.type
_entity_poly.pdbx_seq_one_letter_code
_entity_poly.pdbx_strand_id
1 'polypeptide(L)' 'MNFDSFKNIPTMYLYFGSVICFVLASSNKDTNVNLYYLLMVIGVLLFVFGLFKRSRKQ' A
#
# COMPACT_ATOMS: atom_id res chain seq x y z
N MET A 1 1.94 13.64 -18.78
CA MET A 1 3.02 13.05 -17.96
C MET A 1 2.98 11.55 -18.17
N ASN A 2 4.11 10.95 -18.50
CA ASN A 2 4.16 9.56 -18.94
C ASN A 2 4.16 8.63 -17.72
N PHE A 3 3.05 7.93 -17.48
CA PHE A 3 2.83 7.08 -16.30
C PHE A 3 3.47 5.67 -16.43
N ASP A 4 4.40 5.47 -17.36
CA ASP A 4 5.10 4.19 -17.52
C ASP A 4 5.89 3.76 -16.27
N SER A 5 6.29 4.69 -15.39
CA SER A 5 6.89 4.34 -14.09
C SER A 5 5.95 3.53 -13.20
N PHE A 6 4.62 3.76 -13.23
CA PHE A 6 3.69 2.96 -12.41
C PHE A 6 3.55 1.51 -12.90
N LYS A 7 3.81 1.28 -14.19
CA LYS A 7 3.70 -0.03 -14.83
C LYS A 7 4.87 -0.94 -14.47
N ASN A 8 6.07 -0.38 -14.31
CA ASN A 8 7.30 -1.14 -14.03
C ASN A 8 7.82 -1.03 -12.58
N ILE A 9 7.02 -0.54 -11.64
CA ILE A 9 7.36 -0.68 -10.21
C ILE A 9 7.31 -2.17 -9.85
N PRO A 10 8.43 -2.76 -9.38
CA PRO A 10 8.43 -4.14 -8.92
C PRO A 10 7.50 -4.28 -7.73
N THR A 11 6.75 -5.38 -7.71
CA THR A 11 5.74 -5.65 -6.69
C THR A 11 6.30 -5.57 -5.26
N MET A 12 7.60 -5.82 -5.09
CA MET A 12 8.32 -5.66 -3.83
C MET A 12 8.16 -4.26 -3.22
N TYR A 13 8.18 -3.18 -4.01
CA TYR A 13 7.97 -1.82 -3.51
C TYR A 13 6.51 -1.57 -3.11
N LEU A 14 5.54 -2.18 -3.79
CA LEU A 14 4.13 -2.11 -3.38
C LEU A 14 3.91 -2.79 -2.02
N TYR A 15 4.55 -3.95 -1.80
CA TYR A 15 4.53 -4.60 -0.48
C TYR A 15 5.23 -3.76 0.58
N PHE A 16 6.40 -3.22 0.28
CA PHE A 16 7.16 -2.40 1.22
C PHE A 16 6.36 -1.13 1.62
N GLY A 17 5.74 -0.46 0.64
CA GLY A 17 4.84 0.66 0.89
C GLY A 17 3.61 0.28 1.72
N SER A 18 3.04 -0.90 1.49
CA SER A 18 1.90 -1.42 2.28
C SER A 18 2.29 -1.65 3.75
N VAL A 19 3.46 -2.25 3.99
CA VAL A 19 3.97 -2.49 5.35
C VAL A 19 4.24 -1.17 6.08
N ILE A 20 4.86 -0.20 5.40
CA ILE A 20 5.09 1.14 5.98
C ILE A 20 3.76 1.81 6.30
N CYS A 21 2.76 1.76 5.42
CA CYS A 21 1.41 2.27 5.70
C CYS A 21 0.77 1.59 6.90
N PHE A 22 0.90 0.27 7.03
CA PHE A 22 0.38 -0.48 8.18
C PHE A 22 1.05 -0.08 9.50
N VAL A 23 2.37 0.09 9.49
CA VAL A 23 3.15 0.52 10.66
C VAL A 23 2.79 1.96 11.05
N LEU A 24 2.70 2.86 10.07
CA LEU A 24 2.29 4.25 10.30
C LEU A 24 0.83 4.34 10.77
N ALA A 25 -0.08 3.53 10.20
CA ALA A 25 -1.45 3.44 10.69
C ALA A 25 -1.43 3.04 12.16
N SER A 26 -0.75 1.93 12.49
CA SER A 26 -0.67 1.42 13.85
C SER A 26 -0.07 2.42 14.84
N SER A 27 0.89 3.24 14.43
CA SER A 27 1.50 4.28 15.27
C SER A 27 0.60 5.50 15.49
N ASN A 28 -0.30 5.81 14.54
CA ASN A 28 -1.21 6.96 14.62
C ASN A 28 -2.60 6.61 15.19
N LYS A 29 -2.78 5.38 15.70
CA LYS A 29 -4.06 4.88 16.23
C LYS A 29 -4.59 5.74 17.38
N ASP A 30 -3.71 6.23 18.24
CA ASP A 30 -4.08 6.94 19.46
C ASP A 30 -4.37 8.43 19.26
N THR A 31 -3.76 9.06 18.25
CA THR A 31 -3.90 10.50 18.02
C THR A 31 -5.07 10.83 17.10
N ASN A 32 -5.33 10.02 16.07
CA ASN A 32 -6.32 10.33 15.05
C ASN A 32 -6.98 9.07 14.50
N VAL A 33 -8.12 8.70 15.08
CA VAL A 33 -8.93 7.53 14.66
C VAL A 33 -9.29 7.59 13.17
N ASN A 34 -9.51 8.79 12.63
CA ASN A 34 -9.84 8.98 11.21
C ASN A 34 -8.63 8.72 10.29
N LEU A 35 -7.44 9.21 10.65
CA LEU A 35 -6.20 8.94 9.90
C LEU A 35 -5.79 7.47 9.99
N TYR A 36 -6.00 6.85 11.16
CA TYR A 36 -5.80 5.41 11.36
C TYR A 36 -6.62 4.59 10.36
N TYR A 37 -7.92 4.86 10.26
CA TYR A 37 -8.81 4.12 9.36
C TYR A 37 -8.45 4.35 7.89
N LEU A 38 -8.11 5.59 7.52
CA LEU A 38 -7.73 5.93 6.15
C LEU A 38 -6.42 5.27 5.71
N LEU A 39 -5.37 5.33 6.54
CA LEU A 39 -4.10 4.64 6.26
C LEU A 39 -4.26 3.12 6.26
N MET A 40 -5.12 2.56 7.11
CA MET A 40 -5.34 1.12 7.15
C MET A 40 -6.04 0.65 5.86
N VAL A 41 -7.09 1.34 5.42
CA VAL A 41 -7.78 1.03 4.15
C VAL A 41 -6.82 1.17 2.97
N ILE A 42 -6.02 2.23 2.91
CA ILE A 42 -5.03 2.43 1.84
C ILE A 42 -3.97 1.32 1.85
N GLY A 43 -3.43 0.96 3.02
CA GLY A 43 -2.43 -0.09 3.15
C GLY A 43 -2.94 -1.47 2.71
N VAL A 44 -4.18 -1.81 3.08
CA VAL A 44 -4.84 -3.05 2.64
C VAL A 44 -5.07 -3.05 1.13
N LEU A 45 -5.58 -1.95 0.57
CA LEU A 45 -5.80 -1.83 -0.87
C LEU A 45 -4.48 -1.94 -1.65
N LEU A 46 -3.41 -1.30 -1.18
CA LEU A 46 -2.08 -1.40 -1.80
C LEU A 46 -1.53 -2.83 -1.72
N PHE A 47 -1.74 -3.52 -0.60
CA PHE A 47 -1.28 -4.88 -0.38
C PHE A 47 -2.01 -5.87 -1.30
N VAL A 48 -3.33 -5.78 -1.35
CA VAL A 48 -4.18 -6.60 -2.22
C VAL A 48 -3.87 -6.31 -3.69
N PHE A 49 -3.73 -5.04 -4.07
CA PHE A 49 -3.37 -4.65 -5.44
C PHE A 49 -1.97 -5.17 -5.82
N GLY A 50 -1.00 -5.12 -4.90
CA GLY A 50 0.32 -5.72 -5.06
C GLY A 50 0.24 -7.24 -5.31
N LEU A 51 -0.58 -7.95 -4.52
CA LEU A 51 -0.84 -9.39 -4.70
C LEU A 51 -1.45 -9.70 -6.07
N PHE A 52 -2.50 -8.97 -6.49
CA PHE A 52 -3.12 -9.14 -7.80
C PHE A 52 -2.15 -8.84 -8.96
N LYS A 53 -1.30 -7.82 -8.82
CA LYS A 53 -0.29 -7.47 -9.82
C LYS A 53 0.78 -8.57 -9.99
N ARG A 54 1.10 -9.31 -8.92
CA ARG A 54 1.95 -10.51 -8.98
C ARG A 54 1.22 -11.67 -9.66
N SER A 55 -0.05 -11.89 -9.32
CA SER A 55 -0.85 -12.99 -9.88
C SER A 55 -1.18 -12.83 -11.37
N ARG A 56 -1.20 -11.60 -11.90
CA ARG A 56 -1.39 -11.29 -13.33
C ARG A 56 -0.12 -11.37 -14.18
N LYS A 57 1.04 -11.59 -13.56
CA LYS A 57 2.35 -11.72 -14.23
C LYS A 57 2.87 -13.17 -14.27
N GLN A 58 2.15 -14.11 -13.64
CA GLN A 58 2.22 -15.54 -13.98
C GLN A 58 1.25 -15.82 -15.12
#